data_AF-A0A829R656-F1
#
_entry.id   AF-A0A829R656-F1
#
_cell.length_a   1.000
_cell.length_b   1.000
_cell.length_c   1.000
_cell.angle_alpha   90.00
_cell.angle_beta   90.00
_cell.angle_gamma   90.00
#
_symmetry.space_group_name_H-M   'P 1'
#
loop_
_entity.id
_entity.type
_entity.pdbx_description
1 polymer ?
#
loop_
_entity_poly.entity_id
_entity_poly.type
_entity_poly.pdbx_seq_one_letter_code
_entity_poly.pdbx_strand_id
1 'polypeptide(L)'
;MKQAKKIAIGEPKTVPAGAYAEETFASLKLENELKPNLVLANDVRQVLAYTESGNVDLGLVYRTDALISDKVSVVYTVPEKLHAPITYWTGDVKETKHAKEVEAFNKYLGTKDAEKVFDKYGFQVAN
;
A
#
# COMPACT_ATOMS: atom_id res chain seq x y z
N MET A 1 -0.79 -17.73 -4.15
CA MET A 1 0.46 -17.14 -4.68
C MET A 1 1.18 -18.08 -5.65
N LYS A 2 1.58 -19.30 -5.26
CA LYS A 2 2.39 -20.21 -6.12
C LYS A 2 1.76 -20.67 -7.44
N GLN A 3 0.43 -20.54 -7.61
CA GLN A 3 -0.26 -20.88 -8.85
C GLN A 3 -0.47 -19.68 -9.80
N ALA A 4 -0.16 -18.46 -9.36
CA ALA A 4 -0.26 -17.26 -10.20
C ALA A 4 0.92 -17.20 -11.18
N LYS A 5 0.62 -16.94 -12.44
CA LYS A 5 1.60 -16.80 -13.53
C LYS A 5 2.16 -15.38 -13.60
N LYS A 6 1.35 -14.38 -13.22
CA LYS A 6 1.76 -12.97 -13.13
C LYS A 6 1.27 -12.36 -11.83
N ILE A 7 2.21 -11.74 -11.10
CA ILE A 7 1.93 -11.06 -9.84
C ILE A 7 2.40 -9.62 -9.97
N ALA A 8 1.48 -8.66 -9.87
CA ALA A 8 1.85 -7.25 -9.85
C ALA A 8 2.26 -6.79 -8.44
N ILE A 9 3.37 -6.06 -8.37
CA ILE A 9 3.81 -5.33 -7.17
C ILE A 9 4.28 -3.94 -7.59
N GLY A 10 4.32 -2.98 -6.66
CA GLY A 10 5.06 -1.74 -6.89
C GLY A 10 6.55 -2.04 -7.05
N GLU A 11 7.29 -1.24 -7.81
CA GLU A 11 8.75 -1.32 -7.89
C GLU A 11 9.35 -1.15 -6.46
N PRO A 12 9.96 -2.20 -5.86
CA PRO A 12 10.36 -2.16 -4.45
C PRO A 12 11.32 -1.02 -4.09
N LYS A 13 12.11 -0.55 -5.06
CA LYS A 13 13.08 0.53 -4.83
C LYS A 13 12.45 1.92 -4.70
N THR A 14 11.22 2.11 -5.17
CA THR A 14 10.58 3.43 -5.25
C THR A 14 9.16 3.47 -4.68
N VAL A 15 8.50 2.32 -4.59
CA VAL A 15 7.11 2.20 -4.14
C VAL A 15 7.07 1.45 -2.80
N PRO A 16 6.61 2.07 -1.70
CA PRO A 16 6.56 1.41 -0.39
C PRO A 16 5.77 0.09 -0.39
N ALA A 17 4.64 0.00 -1.11
CA ALA A 17 3.88 -1.25 -1.25
C ALA A 17 4.71 -2.38 -1.88
N GLY A 18 5.61 -2.03 -2.80
CA GLY A 18 6.57 -2.95 -3.40
C GLY A 18 7.61 -3.45 -2.41
N ALA A 19 8.15 -2.54 -1.58
CA ALA A 19 9.10 -2.90 -0.52
C ALA A 19 8.47 -3.86 0.50
N TYR A 20 7.24 -3.59 0.96
CA TYR A 20 6.53 -4.51 1.86
C TYR A 20 6.25 -5.88 1.22
N ALA A 21 5.97 -5.91 -0.09
CA ALA A 21 5.84 -7.16 -0.83
C ALA A 21 7.18 -7.94 -0.88
N GLU A 22 8.29 -7.26 -1.14
CA GLU A 22 9.63 -7.87 -1.15
C GLU A 22 10.00 -8.43 0.24
N GLU A 23 9.76 -7.67 1.31
CA GLU A 23 9.95 -8.13 2.70
C GLU A 23 9.10 -9.36 3.02
N THR A 24 7.85 -9.37 2.55
CA THR A 24 6.94 -10.52 2.71
C THR A 24 7.48 -11.75 2.02
N PHE A 25 7.94 -11.61 0.77
CA PHE A 25 8.52 -12.71 0.02
C PHE A 25 9.80 -13.23 0.70
N ALA A 26 10.61 -12.34 1.26
CA ALA A 26 11.81 -12.69 2.03
C ALA A 26 11.52 -13.44 3.32
N SER A 27 10.56 -12.96 4.10
CA SER A 27 10.11 -13.65 5.31
C SER A 27 9.57 -15.05 5.01
N LEU A 28 9.00 -15.26 3.82
CA LEU A 28 8.48 -16.55 3.36
C LEU A 28 9.50 -17.39 2.58
N LYS A 29 10.70 -16.86 2.29
CA LYS A 29 11.73 -17.49 1.44
C LYS A 29 11.23 -17.85 0.04
N LEU A 30 10.45 -16.96 -0.57
CA LEU A 30 9.81 -17.15 -1.88
C LEU A 30 10.37 -16.26 -2.99
N GLU A 31 11.35 -15.40 -2.71
CA GLU A 31 11.83 -14.38 -3.65
C GLU A 31 12.30 -14.99 -4.96
N ASN A 32 13.17 -16.01 -4.88
CA ASN A 32 13.72 -16.69 -6.06
C ASN A 32 12.63 -17.39 -6.89
N GLU A 33 11.57 -17.88 -6.24
CA GLU A 33 10.47 -18.57 -6.90
C GLU A 33 9.53 -17.58 -7.59
N LEU A 34 9.27 -16.43 -6.97
CA LEU A 34 8.28 -15.46 -7.46
C LEU A 34 8.85 -14.42 -8.41
N LYS A 35 10.14 -14.07 -8.28
CA LYS A 35 10.80 -13.01 -9.06
C LYS A 35 10.58 -13.11 -10.58
N PRO A 36 10.62 -14.29 -11.23
CA PRO A 36 10.36 -14.41 -12.66
C PRO A 36 8.93 -14.03 -13.09
N ASN A 37 7.98 -14.05 -12.16
CA ASN A 37 6.56 -13.82 -12.42
C ASN A 37 6.11 -12.40 -12.02
N LEU A 38 7.02 -11.56 -11.51
CA LEU A 38 6.70 -10.22 -11.04
C LEU A 38 6.49 -9.25 -12.20
N VAL A 39 5.42 -8.49 -12.12
CA VAL A 39 5.15 -7.32 -12.97
C VAL A 39 5.31 -6.08 -12.09
N LEU A 40 6.32 -5.26 -12.39
CA LEU A 40 6.63 -4.08 -11.58
C LEU A 40 5.81 -2.88 -12.07
N ALA A 41 5.20 -2.17 -11.12
CA ALA A 41 4.40 -0.99 -11.35
C ALA A 41 5.04 0.25 -10.69
N ASN A 42 4.78 1.42 -11.24
CA ASN A 42 5.34 2.69 -10.78
C ASN A 42 4.67 3.21 -9.50
N ASP A 43 3.48 2.69 -9.17
CA ASP A 43 2.77 2.96 -7.92
C ASP A 43 1.76 1.84 -7.62
N VAL A 44 1.19 1.85 -6.41
CA VAL A 44 0.23 0.83 -5.96
C VAL A 44 -1.13 0.89 -6.69
N ARG A 45 -1.51 2.03 -7.25
CA ARG A 45 -2.75 2.16 -8.03
C ARG A 45 -2.63 1.55 -9.42
N GLN A 46 -1.43 1.57 -9.99
CA GLN A 46 -1.14 0.84 -11.22
C GLN A 46 -1.15 -0.69 -10.97
N VAL A 47 -0.69 -1.16 -9.81
CA VAL A 47 -0.88 -2.57 -9.40
C VAL A 47 -2.37 -2.94 -9.37
N LEU A 48 -3.19 -2.09 -8.74
CA LEU A 48 -4.64 -2.27 -8.70
C LEU A 48 -5.23 -2.31 -10.12
N ALA A 49 -4.90 -1.36 -10.99
CA ALA A 49 -5.39 -1.30 -12.37
C ALA A 49 -5.01 -2.54 -13.21
N TYR A 50 -3.80 -3.08 -13.02
CA TYR A 50 -3.39 -4.34 -13.66
C TYR A 50 -4.21 -5.54 -13.18
N THR A 51 -4.58 -5.54 -11.90
CA THR A 51 -5.42 -6.58 -11.30
C THR A 51 -6.87 -6.46 -11.79
N GLU A 52 -7.43 -5.25 -11.81
CA GLU A 52 -8.78 -4.97 -12.32
C GLU A 52 -8.96 -5.35 -13.80
N SER A 53 -7.92 -5.14 -14.61
CA SER A 53 -7.95 -5.47 -16.04
C SER A 53 -7.69 -6.95 -16.35
N GLY A 54 -7.31 -7.75 -15.35
CA GLY A 54 -6.92 -9.15 -15.55
C GLY A 54 -5.59 -9.32 -16.28
N ASN A 55 -4.79 -8.25 -16.41
CA ASN A 55 -3.45 -8.31 -17.00
C ASN A 55 -2.47 -9.13 -16.13
N VAL A 56 -2.78 -9.26 -14.83
CA VAL A 56 -2.10 -10.12 -13.86
C VAL A 56 -3.11 -10.97 -13.10
N ASP A 57 -2.67 -12.09 -12.54
CA ASP A 57 -3.53 -13.00 -11.77
C ASP A 57 -3.73 -12.49 -10.33
N LEU A 58 -2.71 -11.83 -9.76
CA LEU A 58 -2.72 -11.26 -8.42
C LEU A 58 -2.00 -9.91 -8.41
N GLY A 59 -2.46 -8.99 -7.58
CA GLY A 59 -1.76 -7.76 -7.23
C GLY A 59 -1.60 -7.63 -5.73
N LEU A 60 -0.42 -7.22 -5.25
CA LEU A 60 -0.22 -6.89 -3.85
C LEU A 60 -0.41 -5.38 -3.67
N VAL A 61 -1.49 -5.02 -2.99
CA VAL A 61 -1.92 -3.64 -2.73
C VAL A 61 -2.25 -3.47 -1.25
N TYR A 62 -2.43 -2.22 -0.80
CA TYR A 62 -2.98 -1.99 0.53
C TYR A 62 -4.45 -2.39 0.57
N ARG A 63 -4.95 -2.74 1.77
CA ARG A 63 -6.37 -3.04 1.97
C ARG A 63 -7.25 -1.87 1.52
N THR A 64 -6.83 -0.64 1.78
CA THR A 64 -7.54 0.58 1.39
C THR A 64 -7.67 0.73 -0.13
N ASP A 65 -6.67 0.28 -0.90
CA ASP A 65 -6.74 0.26 -2.36
C ASP A 65 -7.69 -0.83 -2.89
N ALA A 66 -7.75 -1.99 -2.24
CA ALA A 66 -8.70 -3.03 -2.63
C ALA A 66 -10.16 -2.62 -2.34
N LEU A 67 -10.40 -1.88 -1.24
CA LEU A 67 -11.75 -1.47 -0.82
C LEU A 67 -12.44 -0.45 -1.73
N ILE A 68 -11.68 0.28 -2.54
CA ILE A 68 -12.24 1.30 -3.45
C ILE A 68 -12.69 0.73 -4.80
N SER A 69 -12.44 -0.56 -5.07
CA SER A 69 -12.74 -1.21 -6.35
C SER A 69 -13.76 -2.32 -6.16
N ASP A 70 -14.75 -2.38 -7.03
CA ASP A 70 -15.75 -3.45 -7.12
C ASP A 70 -15.32 -4.58 -8.08
N LYS A 71 -14.18 -4.43 -8.75
CA LYS A 71 -13.67 -5.36 -9.77
C LYS A 71 -12.66 -6.37 -9.22
N VAL A 72 -12.16 -6.16 -8.01
CA VAL A 72 -11.19 -7.04 -7.36
C VAL A 72 -11.76 -7.58 -6.05
N SER A 73 -11.17 -8.66 -5.56
CA SER A 73 -11.48 -9.20 -4.25
C SER A 73 -10.20 -9.52 -3.49
N VAL A 74 -10.24 -9.35 -2.17
CA VAL A 74 -9.10 -9.71 -1.31
C VAL A 74 -9.10 -11.22 -1.10
N VAL A 75 -8.17 -11.91 -1.75
CA VAL A 75 -8.03 -13.38 -1.63
C VAL A 75 -7.10 -13.80 -0.50
N TYR A 76 -6.26 -12.89 -0.01
CA TYR A 76 -5.33 -13.12 1.08
C TYR A 76 -4.90 -11.80 1.71
N THR A 77 -4.81 -11.77 3.05
CA THR A 77 -4.21 -10.67 3.80
C THR A 77 -2.88 -11.13 4.36
N VAL A 78 -1.81 -10.40 4.04
CA VAL A 78 -0.47 -10.73 4.53
C VAL A 78 -0.40 -10.52 6.05
N PRO A 79 0.05 -11.52 6.83
CA PRO A 79 0.27 -11.35 8.26
C PRO A 79 1.30 -10.25 8.57
N GLU A 80 0.99 -9.37 9.52
CA GLU A 80 1.82 -8.21 9.88
C GLU A 80 3.28 -8.57 10.23
N LYS A 81 3.53 -9.77 10.76
CA LYS A 81 4.88 -10.24 11.11
C LYS A 81 5.80 -10.51 9.91
N LEU A 82 5.30 -10.42 8.68
CA LEU A 82 6.05 -10.74 7.47
C LEU A 82 6.65 -9.50 6.78
N HIS A 83 6.31 -8.31 7.24
CA HIS A 83 6.84 -7.04 6.73
C HIS A 83 6.91 -6.01 7.85
N ALA A 84 7.60 -4.90 7.62
CA ALA A 84 7.59 -3.78 8.54
C ALA A 84 6.17 -3.17 8.65
N PRO A 85 5.81 -2.55 9.79
CA PRO A 85 4.53 -1.86 9.92
C PRO A 85 4.30 -0.83 8.82
N ILE A 86 3.07 -0.80 8.29
CA ILE A 86 2.67 0.13 7.24
C ILE A 86 2.19 1.42 7.91
N THR A 87 3.07 2.42 7.97
CA THR A 87 2.84 3.70 8.65
C THR A 87 2.90 4.88 7.67
N TYR A 88 1.94 5.80 7.77
CA TYR A 88 1.89 7.01 6.97
C TYR A 88 2.32 8.21 7.82
N TRP A 89 3.48 8.79 7.48
CA TRP A 89 4.03 9.95 8.17
C TRP A 89 3.63 11.24 7.45
N THR A 90 3.31 12.27 8.22
CA THR A 90 3.21 13.65 7.73
C THR A 90 4.51 14.38 8.03
N GLY A 91 4.92 15.28 7.14
CA GLY A 91 6.14 16.09 7.32
C GLY A 91 5.92 17.52 6.86
N ASP A 92 6.40 18.46 7.67
CA ASP A 92 6.31 19.88 7.37
C ASP A 92 7.44 20.30 6.43
N VAL A 93 7.09 20.94 5.32
CA VAL A 93 8.08 21.49 4.38
C VAL A 93 8.71 22.73 5.00
N LYS A 94 9.99 22.65 5.36
CA LYS A 94 10.73 23.70 6.08
C LYS A 94 10.67 25.08 5.43
N GLU A 95 10.59 25.14 4.10
CA GLU A 95 10.56 26.38 3.32
C GLU A 95 9.15 26.94 3.08
N THR A 96 8.12 26.37 3.72
CA THR A 96 6.74 26.82 3.53
C THR A 96 6.55 28.29 3.91
N LYS A 97 5.82 29.02 3.07
CA LYS A 97 5.34 30.38 3.38
C LYS A 97 4.00 30.39 4.13
N HIS A 98 3.46 29.20 4.42
CA HIS A 98 2.13 28.96 4.96
C HIS A 98 2.20 28.23 6.32
N ALA A 99 3.11 28.66 7.20
CA ALA A 99 3.38 27.95 8.45
C ALA A 99 2.14 27.85 9.36
N LYS A 100 1.30 28.89 9.39
CA LYS A 100 0.06 28.89 10.20
C LYS A 100 -0.97 27.91 9.66
N GLU A 101 -1.09 27.82 8.34
CA GLU A 101 -2.00 26.91 7.66
C GLU A 101 -1.55 25.45 7.83
N VAL A 102 -0.24 25.19 7.79
CA VAL A 102 0.35 23.87 8.07
C VAL A 102 0.05 23.45 9.52
N GLU A 103 0.28 24.33 10.49
CA GLU A 103 -0.04 24.05 11.90
C GLU A 103 -1.53 23.76 12.10
N ALA A 104 -2.40 24.58 11.49
CA ALA A 104 -3.85 24.38 11.55
C ALA A 104 -4.28 23.05 10.91
N PHE A 105 -3.68 22.67 9.78
CA PHE A 105 -3.95 21.41 9.10
C PHE A 105 -3.48 20.20 9.91
N ASN A 106 -2.26 20.24 10.46
CA ASN A 106 -1.74 19.18 11.33
C ASN A 106 -2.61 19.00 12.57
N LYS A 107 -3.07 20.10 13.19
CA LYS A 107 -4.02 20.03 14.30
C LYS A 107 -5.35 19.39 13.88
N TYR A 108 -5.85 19.71 12.69
CA TYR A 108 -7.07 19.10 12.14
C TYR A 108 -6.91 17.59 11.90
N LEU A 109 -5.77 17.14 11.35
CA LEU A 109 -5.50 15.72 11.12
C LEU A 109 -5.55 14.87 12.40
N GLY A 110 -5.26 15.47 13.57
CA GLY A 110 -5.37 14.82 14.88
C GLY A 110 -6.77 14.85 15.52
N THR A 111 -7.79 15.36 14.83
CA THR A 111 -9.17 15.43 15.37
C THR A 111 -9.96 14.15 15.12
N LYS A 112 -11.01 13.93 15.91
CA LYS A 112 -11.98 12.85 15.69
C LYS A 112 -12.70 12.92 14.34
N ASP A 113 -12.82 14.10 13.75
CA ASP A 113 -13.45 14.22 12.44
C ASP A 113 -12.52 13.77 11.31
N ALA A 114 -11.23 14.08 11.40
CA ALA A 114 -10.24 13.51 10.49
C ALA A 114 -10.11 11.99 10.68
N GLU A 115 -10.10 11.49 11.91
CA GLU A 115 -10.09 10.05 12.23
C GLU A 115 -11.24 9.30 11.55
N LYS A 116 -12.48 9.82 11.63
CA LYS A 116 -13.65 9.23 10.93
C LYS A 116 -13.45 9.15 9.41
N VAL A 117 -12.75 10.13 8.81
CA VAL A 117 -12.46 10.11 7.38
C VAL A 117 -11.46 8.98 7.07
N PHE A 118 -10.39 8.86 7.85
CA PHE A 118 -9.42 7.77 7.71
C PHE A 118 -10.08 6.39 7.87
N ASP A 119 -10.87 6.20 8.93
CA ASP A 119 -11.61 4.96 9.19
C ASP A 119 -12.56 4.60 8.05
N LYS A 120 -13.29 5.59 7.51
CA LYS A 120 -14.21 5.40 6.37
C LYS A 120 -13.49 4.82 5.15
N TYR A 121 -12.25 5.22 4.91
CA TYR A 121 -11.43 4.69 3.81
C TYR A 121 -10.59 3.48 4.20
N GLY A 122 -10.76 2.95 5.42
CA GLY A 122 -10.13 1.73 5.90
C GLY A 122 -8.70 1.88 6.43
N PHE A 123 -8.26 3.12 6.66
CA PHE A 123 -7.04 3.39 7.42
C PHE A 123 -7.29 3.15 8.91
N GLN A 124 -6.22 2.90 9.65
CA GLN A 124 -6.25 2.74 11.10
C GLN A 124 -5.37 3.83 11.72
N VAL A 125 -5.78 4.34 12.87
CA VAL A 125 -4.95 5.25 13.66
C VAL A 125 -3.70 4.50 14.09
N ALA A 126 -2.52 5.11 13.88
CA ALA A 126 -1.28 4.59 14.41
C ALA A 126 -1.35 4.61 15.94
N ASN A 127 -1.26 3.43 16.57
CA ASN A 127 -1.17 3.28 18.03
C ASN A 127 0.22 3.64 18.54
#